data_AF-A0A1A9IZY6-F1
#
_entry.id   AF-A0A1A9IZY6-F1
#
_cell.length_a   1.000
_cell.length_b   1.000
_cell.length_c   1.000
_cell.angle_alpha   90.00
_cell.angle_beta   90.00
_cell.angle_gamma   90.00
#
_symmetry.space_group_name_H-M   'P 1'
#
loop_
_entity.id
_entity.type
_entity.pdbx_description
1 polymer ?
#
loop_
_entity_poly.entity_id
_entity_poly.type
_entity_poly.pdbx_seq_one_letter_code
_entity_poly.pdbx_strand_id
1 'polypeptide(L)'
;MTERTVALRSHTAAAPALLAASFLALAALFAHLRLPMPDALVYRAEGAAVLHGRDLYGFAVTAGRLPATYPPFAAVLFVPTALLPAPVLKLAFLAGNALLLGRLVQLSARLAGRAAGWPLLCTATALALWCEPVFQTFRYGQINLALACLVLWDLTRPPGTRGRGAAIGLAAGIKLTPGLFVVHLLLRGRGREAATATAAFAATVVVGLLAQPGASVAYWTRHVFETDRVGKLWIVDNQSLQGLIARLLRDPEPGLAWLLPDLAVAAAGLWLVRRAPRERWAVLLTAFTALLVSPISWSHHWVWCVPLVAVLLAEGRRGAAALTSLCFTARTLWLVPHAGELDLRLPWWQQPLASPYVLLGLALLAAAALPRRPGRTRDDPVPVSLPPPAARPRP
;
A
#
# COMPACT_ATOMS: atom_id res chain seq x y z
N MET A 1 -24.51 41.14 -5.62
CA MET A 1 -23.44 40.21 -5.23
C MET A 1 -23.75 39.64 -3.83
N THR A 2 -24.69 38.70 -3.70
CA THR A 2 -24.52 37.22 -3.75
C THR A 2 -23.87 36.59 -2.51
N GLU A 3 -24.67 36.31 -1.47
CA GLU A 3 -24.33 35.35 -0.40
C GLU A 3 -23.91 33.97 -0.94
N ARG A 4 -24.50 33.55 -2.07
CA ARG A 4 -24.11 32.32 -2.81
C ARG A 4 -22.64 32.33 -3.25
N THR A 5 -22.08 33.48 -3.59
CA THR A 5 -20.68 33.60 -4.06
C THR A 5 -19.70 33.62 -2.89
N VAL A 6 -20.13 34.13 -1.72
CA VAL A 6 -19.34 34.10 -0.48
C VAL A 6 -19.29 32.67 0.08
N ALA A 7 -20.41 31.93 0.07
CA ALA A 7 -20.47 30.53 0.50
C ALA A 7 -19.62 29.60 -0.40
N LEU A 8 -19.59 29.81 -1.72
CA LEU A 8 -18.76 29.02 -2.63
C LEU A 8 -17.24 29.30 -2.46
N ARG A 9 -16.87 30.53 -2.08
CA ARG A 9 -15.48 30.90 -1.78
C ARG A 9 -15.00 30.38 -0.41
N SER A 10 -15.88 30.33 0.60
CA SER A 10 -15.50 29.84 1.94
C SER A 10 -15.23 28.34 1.95
N HIS A 11 -16.01 27.53 1.22
CA HIS A 11 -15.80 26.08 1.11
C HIS A 11 -14.54 25.70 0.33
N THR A 12 -14.10 26.52 -0.62
CA THR A 12 -12.88 26.27 -1.41
C THR A 12 -11.60 26.62 -0.66
N ALA A 13 -11.63 27.65 0.21
CA ALA A 13 -10.51 27.98 1.10
C ALA A 13 -10.35 27.00 2.28
N ALA A 14 -11.45 26.41 2.75
CA ALA A 14 -11.43 25.48 3.88
C ALA A 14 -10.61 24.20 3.62
N ALA A 15 -10.59 23.69 2.38
CA ALA A 15 -9.90 22.43 2.08
C ALA A 15 -8.36 22.54 2.11
N PRO A 16 -7.72 23.54 1.48
CA PRO A 16 -6.28 23.80 1.67
C PRO A 16 -5.93 24.13 3.12
N ALA A 17 -6.79 24.86 3.84
CA ALA A 17 -6.57 25.17 5.26
C ALA A 17 -6.57 23.90 6.13
N LEU A 18 -7.49 22.96 5.89
CA LEU A 18 -7.53 21.67 6.57
C LEU A 18 -6.26 20.83 6.29
N LEU A 19 -5.80 20.83 5.04
CA LEU A 19 -4.57 20.14 4.64
C LEU A 19 -3.36 20.74 5.36
N ALA A 20 -3.24 22.08 5.35
CA ALA A 20 -2.18 22.79 6.06
C ALA A 20 -2.23 22.51 7.56
N ALA A 21 -3.40 22.61 8.19
CA ALA A 21 -3.59 22.30 9.61
C ALA A 21 -3.19 20.84 9.94
N SER A 22 -3.52 19.89 9.07
CA SER A 22 -3.16 18.48 9.28
C SER A 22 -1.65 18.24 9.22
N PHE A 23 -0.94 18.85 8.26
CA PHE A 23 0.52 18.76 8.20
C PHE A 23 1.23 19.56 9.29
N LEU A 24 0.69 20.71 9.71
CA LEU A 24 1.19 21.45 10.86
C LEU A 24 1.04 20.65 12.16
N ALA A 25 -0.11 19.99 12.35
CA ALA A 25 -0.32 19.09 13.48
C ALA A 25 0.65 17.90 13.45
N LEU A 26 0.88 17.30 12.27
CA LEU A 26 1.90 16.26 12.10
C LEU A 26 3.30 16.78 12.47
N ALA A 27 3.70 17.95 11.96
CA ALA A 27 4.99 18.55 12.26
C ALA A 27 5.15 18.85 13.76
N ALA A 28 4.11 19.38 14.41
CA ALA A 28 4.08 19.63 15.85
C ALA A 28 4.23 18.32 16.65
N LEU A 29 3.56 17.23 16.24
CA LEU A 29 3.73 15.91 16.85
C LEU A 29 5.17 15.40 16.73
N PHE A 30 5.78 15.52 15.55
CA PHE A 30 7.17 15.13 15.34
C PHE A 30 8.14 15.92 16.22
N ALA A 31 7.93 17.23 16.34
CA ALA A 31 8.76 18.10 17.17
C ALA A 31 8.58 17.81 18.67
N HIS A 32 7.34 17.71 19.13
CA HIS A 32 7.01 17.55 20.54
C HIS A 32 7.33 16.15 21.07
N LEU A 33 6.94 15.10 20.33
CA LEU A 33 7.15 13.70 20.73
C LEU A 33 8.49 13.13 20.25
N ARG A 34 9.29 13.90 19.51
CA ARG A 34 10.58 13.49 18.93
C ARG A 34 10.49 12.16 18.18
N LEU A 35 9.44 12.01 17.37
CA LEU A 35 9.12 10.74 16.71
C LEU A 35 10.32 10.24 15.87
N PRO A 36 10.79 8.99 16.10
CA PRO A 36 11.90 8.44 15.34
C PRO A 36 11.42 7.96 13.97
N MET A 37 12.29 8.03 12.96
CA MET A 37 12.10 7.42 11.64
C MET A 37 13.07 6.23 11.47
N PRO A 38 12.83 5.10 12.15
CA PRO A 38 13.75 3.97 12.12
C PRO A 38 14.00 3.42 10.72
N ASP A 39 12.97 3.31 9.89
CA ASP A 39 13.11 2.70 8.56
C ASP A 39 13.89 3.59 7.61
N ALA A 40 13.72 4.92 7.69
CA ALA A 40 14.58 5.85 6.95
C ALA A 40 16.07 5.68 7.34
N LEU A 41 16.38 5.37 8.60
CA LEU A 41 17.74 5.10 9.04
C LEU A 41 18.25 3.72 8.58
N VAL A 42 17.38 2.72 8.46
CA VAL A 42 17.71 1.43 7.83
C VAL A 42 18.05 1.64 6.36
N TYR A 43 17.22 2.38 5.60
CA TYR A 43 17.50 2.71 4.20
C TYR A 43 18.82 3.45 4.04
N ARG A 44 19.12 4.39 4.96
CA ARG A 44 20.43 5.04 4.99
C ARG A 44 21.59 4.08 5.20
N ALA A 45 21.42 3.13 6.11
CA ALA A 45 22.43 2.12 6.40
C ALA A 45 22.63 1.14 5.23
N GLU A 46 21.56 0.73 4.56
CA GLU A 46 21.61 -0.08 3.34
C GLU A 46 22.40 0.65 2.23
N GLY A 47 22.06 1.92 1.98
CA GLY A 47 22.80 2.75 1.02
C GLY A 47 24.27 2.94 1.39
N ALA A 48 24.57 3.12 2.67
CA ALA A 48 25.93 3.25 3.17
C ALA A 48 26.73 1.94 3.04
N ALA A 49 26.08 0.78 3.23
CA ALA A 49 26.70 -0.52 3.04
C ALA A 49 27.13 -0.70 1.58
N VAL A 50 26.26 -0.37 0.62
CA VAL A 50 26.59 -0.39 -0.81
C VAL A 50 27.71 0.61 -1.12
N LEU A 51 27.60 1.86 -0.66
CA LEU A 51 28.56 2.93 -0.93
C LEU A 51 29.97 2.63 -0.42
N HIS A 52 30.07 1.98 0.74
CA HIS A 52 31.35 1.70 1.41
C HIS A 52 31.81 0.24 1.30
N GLY A 53 31.14 -0.57 0.47
CA GLY A 53 31.49 -1.99 0.27
C GLY A 53 31.41 -2.84 1.55
N ARG A 54 30.44 -2.57 2.42
CA ARG A 54 30.21 -3.32 3.66
C ARG A 54 29.18 -4.43 3.45
N ASP A 55 29.14 -5.40 4.37
CA ASP A 55 28.13 -6.44 4.35
C ASP A 55 26.71 -5.85 4.53
N LEU A 56 25.89 -5.96 3.48
CA LEU A 56 24.53 -5.45 3.43
C LEU A 56 23.60 -6.12 4.45
N TYR A 57 23.81 -7.39 4.79
CA TYR A 57 22.92 -8.17 5.66
C TYR A 57 23.50 -8.45 7.05
N GLY A 58 24.72 -7.96 7.31
CA GLY A 58 25.45 -8.14 8.57
C GLY A 58 25.28 -7.02 9.61
N PHE A 59 24.49 -5.99 9.33
CA PHE A 59 24.25 -4.90 10.29
C PHE A 59 22.84 -4.91 10.88
N ALA A 60 22.73 -4.24 12.02
CA ALA A 60 21.46 -3.88 12.64
C ALA A 60 21.57 -2.45 13.18
N VAL A 61 20.59 -1.60 12.91
CA VAL A 61 20.61 -0.17 13.31
C VAL A 61 19.41 0.20 14.18
N THR A 62 19.48 1.39 14.79
CA THR A 62 18.46 1.94 15.72
C THR A 62 18.37 1.18 17.05
N ALA A 63 17.59 1.70 17.99
CA ALA A 63 17.34 1.03 19.27
C ALA A 63 16.68 -0.35 19.09
N GLY A 64 15.89 -0.53 18.03
CA GLY A 64 15.21 -1.78 17.71
C GLY A 64 16.09 -2.83 17.00
N ARG A 65 17.38 -2.55 16.75
CA ARG A 65 18.30 -3.44 16.04
C ARG A 65 17.72 -3.98 14.71
N LEU A 66 17.17 -3.08 13.90
CA LEU A 66 16.53 -3.42 12.64
C LEU A 66 17.57 -3.74 11.56
N PRO A 67 17.48 -4.91 10.88
CA PRO A 67 18.39 -5.29 9.81
C PRO A 67 17.89 -4.82 8.43
N ALA A 68 18.75 -4.96 7.42
CA ALA A 68 18.34 -4.88 6.02
C ALA A 68 17.44 -6.07 5.63
N THR A 69 16.33 -5.77 4.96
CA THR A 69 15.30 -6.77 4.61
C THR A 69 14.92 -6.79 3.13
N TYR A 70 15.29 -5.76 2.37
CA TYR A 70 14.90 -5.63 0.98
C TYR A 70 15.93 -6.27 0.02
N PRO A 71 15.54 -6.52 -1.24
CA PRO A 71 16.46 -6.97 -2.28
C PRO A 71 17.64 -6.00 -2.44
N PRO A 72 18.82 -6.46 -2.88
CA PRO A 72 19.99 -5.59 -3.05
C PRO A 72 19.77 -4.40 -3.99
N PHE A 73 18.86 -4.54 -4.96
CA PHE A 73 18.44 -3.42 -5.80
C PHE A 73 17.91 -2.22 -4.98
N ALA A 74 17.15 -2.47 -3.92
CA ALA A 74 16.64 -1.41 -3.05
C ALA A 74 17.80 -0.67 -2.36
N ALA A 75 18.79 -1.41 -1.85
CA ALA A 75 19.97 -0.82 -1.22
C ALA A 75 20.75 0.08 -2.19
N VAL A 76 20.87 -0.31 -3.46
CA VAL A 76 21.44 0.53 -4.53
C VAL A 76 20.65 1.83 -4.70
N LEU A 77 19.31 1.76 -4.73
CA LEU A 77 18.47 2.97 -4.79
C LEU A 77 18.60 3.86 -3.57
N PHE A 78 18.97 3.30 -2.41
CA PHE A 78 19.15 4.06 -1.18
C PHE A 78 20.55 4.66 -1.01
N VAL A 79 21.51 4.39 -1.90
CA VAL A 79 22.85 5.01 -1.87
C VAL A 79 22.82 6.54 -1.67
N PRO A 80 21.97 7.33 -2.37
CA PRO A 80 21.92 8.77 -2.15
C PRO A 80 21.53 9.18 -0.72
N THR A 81 20.76 8.35 -0.03
CA THR A 81 20.36 8.63 1.36
C THR A 81 21.53 8.59 2.33
N ALA A 82 22.57 7.79 2.04
CA ALA A 82 23.79 7.68 2.83
C ALA A 82 24.59 8.98 2.89
N LEU A 83 24.44 9.83 1.87
CA LEU A 83 25.12 11.13 1.77
C LEU A 83 24.44 12.23 2.60
N LEU A 84 23.22 11.98 3.09
CA LEU A 84 22.43 12.97 3.81
C LEU A 84 22.62 12.84 5.33
N PRO A 85 22.88 13.96 6.03
CA PRO A 85 22.77 14.01 7.49
C PRO A 85 21.37 13.56 7.94
N ALA A 86 21.29 12.90 9.10
CA ALA A 86 20.03 12.33 9.60
C ALA A 86 18.84 13.32 9.63
N PRO A 87 19.00 14.58 10.06
CA PRO A 87 17.89 15.54 10.05
C PRO A 87 17.39 15.85 8.63
N VAL A 88 18.32 16.04 7.67
CA VAL A 88 17.99 16.32 6.27
C VAL A 88 17.27 15.14 5.64
N LEU A 89 17.73 13.91 5.91
CA LEU A 89 17.06 12.71 5.45
C LEU A 89 15.61 12.61 5.97
N LYS A 90 15.40 12.86 7.25
CA LYS A 90 14.06 12.82 7.86
C LYS A 90 13.13 13.85 7.23
N LEU A 91 13.63 15.07 6.98
CA LEU A 91 12.88 16.12 6.28
C LEU A 91 12.55 15.71 4.83
N ALA A 92 13.49 15.09 4.12
CA ALA A 92 13.27 14.59 2.77
C ALA A 92 12.19 13.50 2.73
N PHE A 93 12.19 12.55 3.67
CA PHE A 93 11.15 11.53 3.81
C PHE A 93 9.79 12.13 4.17
N LEU A 94 9.74 13.12 5.06
CA LEU A 94 8.52 13.82 5.42
C LEU A 94 7.89 14.52 4.20
N ALA A 95 8.71 15.30 3.47
CA ALA A 95 8.26 16.01 2.28
C ALA A 95 7.88 15.05 1.14
N GLY A 96 8.69 14.02 0.90
CA GLY A 96 8.44 13.00 -0.11
C GLY A 96 7.14 12.25 0.16
N ASN A 97 6.91 11.80 1.39
CA ASN A 97 5.66 11.12 1.76
C ASN A 97 4.44 12.04 1.71
N ALA A 98 4.59 13.35 1.98
CA ALA A 98 3.50 14.32 1.80
C ALA A 98 3.06 14.41 0.34
N LEU A 99 4.02 14.52 -0.59
CA LEU A 99 3.75 14.54 -2.03
C LEU A 99 3.16 13.21 -2.52
N LEU A 100 3.73 12.09 -2.07
CA LEU A 100 3.26 10.75 -2.42
C LEU A 100 1.86 10.46 -1.88
N LEU A 101 1.49 10.99 -0.71
CA LEU A 101 0.12 10.86 -0.19
C LEU A 101 -0.88 11.59 -1.09
N GLY A 102 -0.59 12.83 -1.47
CA GLY A 102 -1.44 13.57 -2.42
C GLY A 102 -1.55 12.84 -3.76
N ARG A 103 -0.43 12.27 -4.25
CA ARG A 103 -0.41 11.45 -5.46
C ARG A 103 -1.22 10.17 -5.33
N LEU A 104 -1.13 9.48 -4.19
CA LEU A 104 -1.90 8.27 -3.90
C LEU A 104 -3.40 8.57 -3.91
N VAL A 105 -3.83 9.68 -3.30
CA VAL A 105 -5.24 10.13 -3.33
C VAL A 105 -5.70 10.42 -4.76
N GLN A 106 -4.88 11.10 -5.56
CA GLN A 106 -5.18 11.37 -6.97
C GLN A 106 -5.32 10.08 -7.79
N LEU A 107 -4.38 9.14 -7.63
CA LEU A 107 -4.41 7.84 -8.31
C LEU A 107 -5.58 6.97 -7.83
N SER A 108 -5.95 7.08 -6.56
CA SER A 108 -7.12 6.42 -5.97
C SER A 108 -8.43 6.94 -6.56
N ALA A 109 -8.57 8.26 -6.73
CA ALA A 109 -9.71 8.86 -7.41
C ALA A 109 -9.79 8.40 -8.87
N ARG A 110 -8.65 8.35 -9.57
CA ARG A 110 -8.56 7.82 -10.94
C ARG A 110 -8.95 6.35 -11.02
N LEU A 111 -8.47 5.50 -10.11
CA LEU A 111 -8.86 4.09 -10.00
C LEU A 111 -10.37 3.95 -9.78
N ALA A 112 -10.95 4.84 -8.97
CA ALA A 112 -12.38 4.87 -8.70
C ALA A 112 -13.23 5.38 -9.88
N GLY A 113 -12.61 5.86 -10.96
CA GLY A 113 -13.29 6.43 -12.13
C GLY A 113 -13.83 7.83 -11.87
N ARG A 114 -13.21 8.59 -10.95
CA ARG A 114 -13.63 9.93 -10.57
C ARG A 114 -12.56 10.96 -10.92
N ALA A 115 -12.98 12.06 -11.55
CA ALA A 115 -12.19 13.28 -11.54
C ALA A 115 -12.32 13.94 -10.16
N ALA A 116 -11.20 14.24 -9.52
CA ALA A 116 -11.17 14.93 -8.23
C ALA A 116 -10.57 16.32 -8.42
N GLY A 117 -11.37 17.35 -8.16
CA GLY A 117 -10.89 18.73 -8.13
C GLY A 117 -9.99 18.98 -6.92
N TRP A 118 -9.23 20.08 -6.97
CA TRP A 118 -8.27 20.45 -5.92
C TRP A 118 -8.83 20.44 -4.49
N PRO A 119 -10.03 20.99 -4.19
CA PRO A 119 -10.57 20.94 -2.83
C PRO A 119 -10.78 19.52 -2.32
N LEU A 120 -11.31 18.61 -3.14
CA LEU A 120 -11.50 17.21 -2.75
C LEU A 120 -10.17 16.50 -2.51
N LEU A 121 -9.17 16.75 -3.36
CA LEU A 121 -7.82 16.21 -3.17
C LEU A 121 -7.20 16.69 -1.86
N CYS A 122 -7.33 17.99 -1.52
CA CYS A 122 -6.86 18.53 -0.25
C CYS A 122 -7.54 17.87 0.94
N THR A 123 -8.88 17.83 0.95
CA THR A 123 -9.64 17.21 2.05
C THR A 123 -9.32 15.72 2.19
N ALA A 124 -9.30 14.97 1.08
CA ALA A 124 -9.01 13.54 1.12
C ALA A 124 -7.56 13.25 1.56
N THR A 125 -6.59 14.07 1.15
CA THR A 125 -5.19 13.97 1.61
C THR A 125 -5.07 14.25 3.10
N ALA A 126 -5.74 15.31 3.57
CA ALA A 126 -5.76 15.67 4.99
C ALA A 126 -6.34 14.54 5.86
N LEU A 127 -7.43 13.91 5.42
CA LEU A 127 -8.07 12.80 6.14
C LEU A 127 -7.26 11.50 6.03
N ALA A 128 -6.74 11.19 4.84
CA ALA A 128 -5.94 9.98 4.61
C ALA A 128 -4.66 9.97 5.45
N LEU A 129 -4.07 11.15 5.74
CA LEU A 129 -2.90 11.28 6.61
C LEU A 129 -3.10 10.62 7.97
N TRP A 130 -4.32 10.66 8.51
CA TRP A 130 -4.64 10.18 9.85
C TRP A 130 -5.04 8.71 9.91
N CYS A 131 -5.27 8.07 8.74
CA CYS A 131 -5.37 6.62 8.67
C CYS A 131 -4.06 6.02 9.18
N GLU A 132 -4.14 5.07 10.10
CA GLU A 132 -2.98 4.51 10.80
C GLU A 132 -1.87 4.05 9.86
N PRO A 133 -2.13 3.32 8.74
CA PRO A 133 -1.04 2.85 7.89
C PRO A 133 -0.26 4.00 7.24
N VAL A 134 -0.96 5.08 6.90
CA VAL A 134 -0.39 6.29 6.33
C VAL A 134 0.38 7.04 7.41
N PHE A 135 -0.22 7.27 8.57
CA PHE A 135 0.43 7.94 9.71
C PHE A 135 1.73 7.22 10.10
N GLN A 136 1.70 5.89 10.21
CA GLN A 136 2.89 5.09 10.48
C GLN A 136 3.93 5.17 9.35
N THR A 137 3.49 5.32 8.10
CA THR A 137 4.41 5.55 6.99
C THR A 137 5.24 6.83 7.18
N PHE A 138 4.60 7.91 7.64
CA PHE A 138 5.32 9.13 8.03
C PHE A 138 6.20 8.89 9.25
N ARG A 139 5.64 8.31 10.32
CA ARG A 139 6.35 8.05 11.58
C ARG A 139 7.64 7.29 11.33
N TYR A 140 7.61 6.19 10.57
CA TYR A 140 8.77 5.36 10.35
C TYR A 140 9.70 5.82 9.22
N GLY A 141 9.23 6.72 8.35
CA GLY A 141 9.96 7.11 7.14
C GLY A 141 9.93 5.99 6.10
N GLN A 142 8.76 5.40 5.89
CA GLN A 142 8.55 4.25 5.00
C GLN A 142 8.29 4.65 3.55
N ILE A 143 8.49 3.70 2.63
CA ILE A 143 8.35 3.90 1.18
C ILE A 143 7.08 3.28 0.59
N ASN A 144 6.17 2.76 1.42
CA ASN A 144 4.99 2.04 0.93
C ASN A 144 4.06 2.92 0.08
N LEU A 145 3.98 4.24 0.35
CA LEU A 145 3.25 5.18 -0.51
C LEU A 145 3.85 5.24 -1.92
N ALA A 146 5.18 5.21 -2.05
CA ALA A 146 5.86 5.19 -3.35
C ALA A 146 5.53 3.91 -4.12
N LEU A 147 5.58 2.75 -3.46
CA LEU A 147 5.25 1.46 -4.07
C LEU A 147 3.79 1.40 -4.54
N ALA A 148 2.85 1.84 -3.69
CA ALA A 148 1.44 1.92 -4.05
C ALA A 148 1.20 2.90 -5.22
N CYS A 149 1.89 4.04 -5.24
CA CYS A 149 1.83 5.00 -6.35
C CYS A 149 2.37 4.42 -7.65
N LEU A 150 3.50 3.71 -7.63
CA LEU A 150 4.06 3.05 -8.81
C LEU A 150 3.07 2.05 -9.40
N VAL A 151 2.51 1.18 -8.56
CA VAL A 151 1.52 0.17 -8.99
C VAL A 151 0.25 0.82 -9.54
N LEU A 152 -0.35 1.76 -8.80
CA LEU A 152 -1.58 2.42 -9.25
C LEU A 152 -1.37 3.28 -10.49
N TRP A 153 -0.24 3.97 -10.58
CA TRP A 153 0.13 4.71 -11.79
C TRP A 153 0.21 3.76 -12.97
N ASP A 154 0.90 2.62 -12.84
CA ASP A 154 1.02 1.63 -13.90
C ASP A 154 -0.35 1.14 -14.40
N LEU A 155 -1.22 0.73 -13.46
CA LEU A 155 -2.51 0.11 -13.74
C LEU A 155 -3.53 1.10 -14.29
N THR A 156 -3.49 2.37 -13.86
CA THR A 156 -4.46 3.39 -14.27
C THR A 156 -4.09 4.10 -15.57
N ARG A 157 -2.91 3.83 -16.17
CA ARG A 157 -2.55 4.34 -17.50
C ARG A 157 -3.53 3.87 -18.58
N PRO A 158 -3.77 4.70 -19.63
CA PRO A 158 -4.65 4.31 -20.74
C PRO A 158 -4.19 2.99 -21.39
N PRO A 159 -5.12 2.13 -21.84
CA PRO A 159 -4.79 0.95 -22.63
C PRO A 159 -3.90 1.29 -23.83
N GLY A 160 -2.92 0.43 -24.14
CA GLY A 160 -2.00 0.62 -25.27
C GLY A 160 -0.80 1.54 -24.99
N THR A 161 -0.72 2.18 -23.81
CA THR A 161 0.47 2.96 -23.43
C THR A 161 1.71 2.07 -23.40
N ARG A 162 2.81 2.50 -24.04
CA ARG A 162 4.08 1.77 -24.03
C ARG A 162 4.66 1.68 -22.61
N GLY A 163 5.26 0.54 -22.28
CA GLY A 163 5.90 0.31 -20.98
C GLY A 163 4.93 0.07 -19.81
N ARG A 164 3.66 -0.30 -20.06
CA ARG A 164 2.76 -0.83 -19.01
C ARG A 164 3.30 -2.13 -18.44
N GLY A 165 3.27 -2.26 -17.12
CA GLY A 165 3.92 -3.32 -16.35
C GLY A 165 5.26 -2.90 -15.73
N ALA A 166 6.02 -1.99 -16.35
CA ALA A 166 7.39 -1.69 -15.92
C ALA A 166 7.46 -1.14 -14.48
N ALA A 167 6.52 -0.27 -14.09
CA ALA A 167 6.52 0.29 -12.73
C ALA A 167 6.09 -0.75 -11.67
N ILE A 168 5.28 -1.74 -12.04
CA ILE A 168 4.96 -2.89 -11.17
C ILE A 168 6.22 -3.74 -10.97
N GLY A 169 6.94 -4.05 -12.04
CA GLY A 169 8.21 -4.80 -11.97
C GLY A 169 9.26 -4.09 -11.13
N LEU A 170 9.41 -2.77 -11.32
CA LEU A 170 10.28 -1.94 -10.50
C LEU A 170 9.88 -1.98 -9.01
N ALA A 171 8.59 -1.81 -8.71
CA ALA A 171 8.10 -1.87 -7.33
C ALA A 171 8.35 -3.24 -6.68
N ALA A 172 8.18 -4.33 -7.43
CA ALA A 172 8.48 -5.69 -7.00
C ALA A 172 9.99 -5.91 -6.75
N GLY A 173 10.85 -5.24 -7.52
CA GLY A 173 12.30 -5.25 -7.34
C GLY A 173 12.77 -4.50 -6.10
N ILE A 174 12.03 -3.47 -5.67
CA ILE A 174 12.31 -2.72 -4.44
C ILE A 174 11.85 -3.50 -3.21
N LYS A 175 10.69 -4.16 -3.29
CA LYS A 175 10.09 -4.95 -2.21
C LYS A 175 9.25 -6.03 -2.86
N LEU A 176 9.33 -7.29 -2.45
CA LEU A 176 8.70 -8.39 -3.21
C LEU A 176 7.17 -8.33 -3.30
N THR A 177 6.49 -7.74 -2.31
CA THR A 177 5.01 -7.78 -2.18
C THR A 177 4.23 -7.35 -3.43
N PRO A 178 4.59 -6.27 -4.15
CA PRO A 178 3.95 -5.90 -5.42
C PRO A 178 4.10 -6.93 -6.53
N GLY A 179 4.95 -7.96 -6.39
CA GLY A 179 5.08 -9.06 -7.34
C GLY A 179 3.75 -9.79 -7.61
N LEU A 180 2.81 -9.80 -6.66
CA LEU A 180 1.47 -10.36 -6.88
C LEU A 180 0.69 -9.59 -7.98
N PHE A 181 1.04 -8.33 -8.26
CA PHE A 181 0.45 -7.59 -9.37
C PHE A 181 0.90 -8.10 -10.75
N VAL A 182 2.02 -8.82 -10.85
CA VAL A 182 2.38 -9.53 -12.09
C VAL A 182 1.40 -10.68 -12.34
N VAL A 183 1.07 -11.43 -11.29
CA VAL A 183 0.05 -12.49 -11.34
C VAL A 183 -1.32 -11.91 -11.66
N HIS A 184 -1.68 -10.76 -11.07
CA HIS A 184 -2.87 -10.01 -11.44
C HIS A 184 -2.93 -9.74 -12.95
N LEU A 185 -1.86 -9.20 -13.55
CA LEU A 185 -1.85 -8.92 -14.98
C LEU A 185 -2.11 -10.18 -15.81
N LEU A 186 -1.52 -11.32 -15.45
CA LEU A 186 -1.77 -12.61 -16.10
C LEU A 186 -3.24 -13.04 -15.94
N LEU A 187 -3.79 -12.97 -14.73
CA LEU A 187 -5.19 -13.33 -14.45
C LEU A 187 -6.20 -12.45 -15.16
N ARG A 188 -5.84 -11.19 -15.44
CA ARG A 188 -6.64 -10.22 -16.20
C ARG A 188 -6.40 -10.28 -17.72
N GLY A 189 -5.64 -11.25 -18.21
CA GLY A 189 -5.36 -11.43 -19.64
C GLY A 189 -4.39 -10.40 -20.23
N ARG A 190 -3.66 -9.66 -19.39
CA ARG A 190 -2.72 -8.59 -19.77
C ARG A 190 -1.29 -9.14 -19.95
N GLY A 191 -1.14 -10.19 -20.76
CA GLY A 191 0.11 -10.96 -20.90
C GLY A 191 1.33 -10.13 -21.32
N ARG A 192 1.16 -9.18 -22.24
CA ARG A 192 2.26 -8.27 -22.66
C ARG A 192 2.77 -7.41 -21.51
N GLU A 193 1.86 -6.95 -20.66
CA GLU A 193 2.19 -6.08 -19.53
C GLU A 193 2.79 -6.90 -18.39
N ALA A 194 2.31 -8.13 -18.19
CA ALA A 194 2.95 -9.09 -17.29
C ALA A 194 4.40 -9.37 -17.73
N ALA A 195 4.65 -9.63 -19.02
CA ALA A 195 6.00 -9.83 -19.55
C ALA A 195 6.88 -8.58 -19.34
N THR A 196 6.33 -7.38 -19.55
CA THR A 196 7.04 -6.12 -19.29
C THR A 196 7.37 -5.96 -17.80
N ALA A 197 6.44 -6.31 -16.91
CA ALA A 197 6.67 -6.27 -15.47
C ALA A 197 7.73 -7.29 -15.03
N THR A 198 7.67 -8.52 -15.54
CA THR A 198 8.68 -9.55 -15.28
C THR A 198 10.06 -9.12 -15.79
N ALA A 199 10.14 -8.53 -16.99
CA ALA A 199 11.40 -8.03 -17.55
C ALA A 199 11.98 -6.88 -16.72
N ALA A 200 11.14 -5.93 -16.28
CA ALA A 200 11.59 -4.84 -15.41
C ALA A 200 12.05 -5.36 -14.04
N PHE A 201 11.33 -6.32 -13.45
CA PHE A 201 11.76 -7.00 -12.23
C PHE A 201 13.11 -7.71 -12.42
N ALA A 202 13.26 -8.51 -13.49
CA ALA A 202 14.53 -9.17 -13.79
C ALA A 202 15.68 -8.18 -13.97
N ALA A 203 15.44 -7.03 -14.61
CA ALA A 203 16.44 -5.97 -14.71
C ALA A 203 16.86 -5.42 -13.33
N THR A 204 15.93 -5.26 -12.38
CA THR A 204 16.28 -4.88 -11.00
C THR A 204 17.17 -5.92 -10.32
N VAL A 205 16.88 -7.21 -10.52
CA VAL A 205 17.69 -8.32 -9.99
C VAL A 205 19.11 -8.27 -10.57
N VAL A 206 19.23 -8.06 -11.88
CA VAL A 206 20.53 -7.92 -12.56
C VAL A 206 21.31 -6.71 -12.02
N VAL A 207 20.67 -5.56 -11.85
CA VAL A 207 21.32 -4.37 -11.25
C VAL A 207 21.82 -4.68 -9.83
N GLY A 208 21.01 -5.35 -9.01
CA GLY A 208 21.42 -5.79 -7.68
C GLY A 208 22.61 -6.74 -7.73
N LEU A 209 22.61 -7.72 -8.64
CA LEU A 209 23.68 -8.69 -8.83
C LEU A 209 24.98 -8.02 -9.27
N LEU A 210 24.92 -7.05 -10.19
CA LEU A 210 26.09 -6.32 -10.67
C LEU A 210 26.68 -5.41 -9.59
N ALA A 211 25.83 -4.75 -8.80
CA ALA A 211 26.29 -3.83 -7.75
C ALA A 211 26.74 -4.54 -6.48
N GLN A 212 26.11 -5.67 -6.13
CA GLN A 212 26.32 -6.42 -4.90
C GLN A 212 26.20 -7.94 -5.16
N PRO A 213 27.21 -8.58 -5.79
CA PRO A 213 27.11 -9.98 -6.22
C PRO A 213 26.86 -10.96 -5.06
N GLY A 214 27.70 -10.90 -4.02
CA GLY A 214 27.61 -11.79 -2.86
C GLY A 214 26.30 -11.64 -2.10
N ALA A 215 25.89 -10.39 -1.82
CA ALA A 215 24.62 -10.11 -1.16
C ALA A 215 23.42 -10.57 -2.00
N SER A 216 23.50 -10.44 -3.33
CA SER A 216 22.44 -10.93 -4.22
C SER A 216 22.29 -12.43 -4.21
N VAL A 217 23.40 -13.18 -4.26
CA VAL A 217 23.35 -14.64 -4.13
C VAL A 217 22.76 -15.03 -2.77
N ALA A 218 23.25 -14.44 -1.67
CA ALA A 218 22.75 -14.71 -0.33
C ALA A 218 21.26 -14.36 -0.18
N TYR A 219 20.81 -13.25 -0.77
CA TYR A 219 19.41 -12.84 -0.72
C TYR A 219 18.48 -13.84 -1.38
N TRP A 220 18.73 -14.16 -2.66
CA TRP A 220 17.84 -14.99 -3.48
C TRP A 220 17.88 -16.47 -3.11
N THR A 221 18.97 -16.95 -2.49
CA THR A 221 19.10 -18.36 -2.08
C THR A 221 18.74 -18.61 -0.62
N ARG A 222 18.85 -17.60 0.24
CA ARG A 222 18.71 -17.77 1.70
C ARG A 222 17.82 -16.70 2.33
N HIS A 223 18.22 -15.43 2.31
CA HIS A 223 17.56 -14.41 3.16
C HIS A 223 16.10 -14.14 2.80
N VAL A 224 15.69 -14.37 1.55
CA VAL A 224 14.28 -14.25 1.12
C VAL A 224 13.37 -15.25 1.84
N PHE A 225 13.91 -16.38 2.34
CA PHE A 225 13.18 -17.41 3.05
C PHE A 225 13.30 -17.29 4.59
N GLU A 226 14.21 -16.46 5.09
CA GLU A 226 14.43 -16.25 6.54
C GLU A 226 13.49 -15.17 7.09
N THR A 227 12.20 -15.47 7.19
CA THR A 227 11.18 -14.50 7.62
C THR A 227 11.42 -13.93 9.01
N ASP A 228 12.05 -14.69 9.91
CA ASP A 228 12.35 -14.26 11.28
C ASP A 228 13.39 -13.13 11.36
N ARG A 229 14.16 -12.91 10.28
CA ARG A 229 15.08 -11.75 10.18
C ARG A 229 14.34 -10.44 10.02
N VAL A 230 13.15 -10.46 9.42
CA VAL A 230 12.38 -9.24 9.11
C VAL A 230 11.74 -8.66 10.37
N GLY A 231 11.33 -9.53 11.28
CA GLY A 231 10.75 -9.17 12.57
C GLY A 231 10.02 -10.34 13.19
N LYS A 232 9.45 -10.13 14.39
CA LYS A 232 8.70 -11.17 15.09
C LYS A 232 7.30 -11.30 14.49
N LEU A 233 6.94 -12.50 14.05
CA LEU A 233 5.71 -12.78 13.30
C LEU A 233 4.43 -12.50 14.12
N TRP A 234 4.48 -12.72 15.43
CA TRP A 234 3.31 -12.66 16.31
C TRP A 234 2.98 -11.27 16.86
N ILE A 235 3.88 -10.28 16.73
CA ILE A 235 3.61 -8.96 17.31
C ILE A 235 2.43 -8.29 16.61
N VAL A 236 1.66 -7.49 17.35
CA VAL A 236 0.39 -6.92 16.85
C VAL A 236 0.57 -5.99 15.64
N ASP A 237 1.76 -5.44 15.41
CA ASP A 237 2.09 -4.71 14.18
C ASP A 237 1.93 -5.57 12.93
N ASN A 238 2.15 -6.89 13.04
CA ASN A 238 1.96 -7.82 11.93
C ASN A 238 0.46 -8.09 11.72
N GLN A 239 -0.08 -7.40 10.73
CA GLN A 239 -1.44 -7.50 10.21
C GLN A 239 -1.50 -8.44 9.00
N SER A 240 -0.87 -9.61 9.10
CA SER A 240 -1.02 -10.73 8.15
C SER A 240 -1.92 -11.83 8.74
N LEU A 241 -2.37 -12.75 7.89
CA LEU A 241 -3.09 -13.93 8.36
C LEU A 241 -2.20 -14.81 9.26
N GLN A 242 -0.92 -14.97 8.92
CA GLN A 242 0.03 -15.71 9.75
C GLN A 242 0.17 -15.08 11.15
N GLY A 243 0.30 -13.75 11.23
CA GLY A 243 0.40 -13.04 12.52
C GLY A 243 -0.85 -13.24 13.39
N LEU A 244 -2.05 -13.18 12.78
CA LEU A 244 -3.31 -13.49 13.49
C LEU A 244 -3.33 -14.94 13.99
N ILE A 245 -3.00 -15.90 13.13
CA ILE A 245 -3.04 -17.33 13.48
C ILE A 245 -2.02 -17.66 14.58
N ALA A 246 -0.81 -17.12 14.50
CA ALA A 246 0.21 -17.27 15.54
C ALA A 246 -0.30 -16.81 16.92
N ARG A 247 -0.93 -15.63 16.97
CA ARG A 247 -1.54 -15.11 18.22
C ARG A 247 -2.73 -15.91 18.71
N LEU A 248 -3.58 -16.42 17.81
CA LEU A 248 -4.74 -17.25 18.17
C LEU A 248 -4.31 -18.60 18.75
N LEU A 249 -3.30 -19.22 18.15
CA LEU A 249 -2.77 -20.52 18.56
C LEU A 249 -1.76 -20.41 19.71
N ARG A 250 -1.33 -19.18 20.03
CA ARG A 250 -0.27 -18.89 21.01
C ARG A 250 1.05 -19.57 20.67
N ASP A 251 1.30 -19.70 19.36
CA ASP A 251 2.43 -20.42 18.80
C ASP A 251 3.17 -19.49 17.82
N PRO A 252 4.46 -19.19 18.05
CA PRO A 252 5.26 -18.39 17.13
C PRO A 252 5.49 -19.04 15.77
N GLU A 253 5.46 -20.38 15.69
CA GLU A 253 5.74 -21.17 14.49
C GLU A 253 4.62 -22.17 14.19
N PRO A 254 3.40 -21.70 13.85
CA PRO A 254 2.20 -22.55 13.77
C PRO A 254 2.19 -23.60 12.63
N GLY A 255 3.30 -23.77 11.90
CA GLY A 255 3.47 -24.77 10.84
C GLY A 255 2.32 -24.84 9.83
N LEU A 256 1.74 -26.03 9.65
CA LEU A 256 0.64 -26.23 8.70
C LEU A 256 -0.65 -25.50 9.11
N ALA A 257 -0.82 -25.17 10.40
CA ALA A 257 -2.03 -24.52 10.90
C ALA A 257 -2.18 -23.08 10.40
N TRP A 258 -1.08 -22.42 10.00
CA TRP A 258 -1.15 -21.15 9.27
C TRP A 258 -1.05 -21.33 7.77
N LEU A 259 -0.21 -22.26 7.28
CA LEU A 259 0.05 -22.43 5.86
C LEU A 259 -1.21 -22.83 5.07
N LEU A 260 -2.04 -23.73 5.62
CA LEU A 260 -3.25 -24.19 4.94
C LEU A 260 -4.31 -23.08 4.78
N PRO A 261 -4.69 -22.32 5.84
CA PRO A 261 -5.55 -21.14 5.68
C PRO A 261 -4.96 -20.09 4.74
N ASP A 262 -3.65 -19.87 4.79
CA ASP A 262 -2.95 -18.92 3.92
C ASP A 262 -3.07 -19.28 2.44
N LEU A 263 -2.77 -20.53 2.09
CA LEU A 263 -2.93 -21.04 0.72
C LEU A 263 -4.38 -20.99 0.26
N ALA A 264 -5.34 -21.28 1.15
CA ALA A 264 -6.76 -21.18 0.83
C ALA A 264 -7.18 -19.72 0.53
N VAL A 265 -6.73 -18.76 1.35
CA VAL A 265 -6.98 -17.33 1.14
C VAL A 265 -6.27 -16.82 -0.11
N ALA A 266 -5.05 -17.27 -0.39
CA ALA A 266 -4.33 -16.94 -1.62
C ALA A 266 -5.08 -17.44 -2.85
N ALA A 267 -5.48 -18.72 -2.88
CA ALA A 267 -6.23 -19.31 -3.98
C ALA A 267 -7.59 -18.62 -4.18
N ALA A 268 -8.34 -18.39 -3.10
CA ALA A 268 -9.61 -17.68 -3.16
C ALA A 268 -9.44 -16.23 -3.65
N GLY A 269 -8.46 -15.51 -3.12
CA GLY A 269 -8.13 -14.14 -3.53
C GLY A 269 -7.78 -14.05 -5.02
N LEU A 270 -6.90 -14.91 -5.51
CA LEU A 270 -6.54 -14.97 -6.94
C LEU A 270 -7.72 -15.37 -7.83
N TRP A 271 -8.56 -16.31 -7.39
CA TRP A 271 -9.79 -16.66 -8.09
C TRP A 271 -10.75 -15.46 -8.17
N LEU A 272 -10.92 -14.70 -7.08
CA LEU A 272 -11.72 -13.49 -7.03
C LEU A 272 -11.15 -12.38 -7.93
N VAL A 273 -9.83 -12.21 -8.00
CA VAL A 273 -9.16 -11.28 -8.91
C VAL A 273 -9.50 -11.60 -10.37
N ARG A 274 -9.45 -12.89 -10.75
CA ARG A 274 -9.84 -13.35 -12.09
C ARG A 274 -11.32 -13.11 -12.38
N ARG A 275 -12.20 -13.32 -11.40
CA ARG A 275 -13.66 -13.17 -11.52
C ARG A 275 -14.18 -11.74 -11.33
N ALA A 276 -13.35 -10.80 -10.87
CA ALA A 276 -13.78 -9.44 -10.57
C ALA A 276 -14.36 -8.75 -11.82
N PRO A 277 -15.57 -8.16 -11.76
CA PRO A 277 -16.22 -7.59 -12.95
C PRO A 277 -15.60 -6.27 -13.39
N ARG A 278 -14.95 -5.54 -12.47
CA ARG A 278 -14.35 -4.24 -12.72
C ARG A 278 -12.90 -4.28 -12.28
N GLU A 279 -12.03 -3.68 -13.07
CA GLU A 279 -10.58 -3.65 -12.82
C GLU A 279 -10.26 -3.06 -11.44
N ARG A 280 -10.96 -2.00 -11.02
CA ARG A 280 -10.76 -1.38 -9.70
C ARG A 280 -10.91 -2.37 -8.53
N TRP A 281 -11.85 -3.33 -8.63
CA TRP A 281 -12.00 -4.37 -7.62
C TRP A 281 -10.93 -5.45 -7.76
N ALA A 282 -10.54 -5.83 -8.98
CA ALA A 282 -9.43 -6.75 -9.19
C ALA A 282 -8.12 -6.22 -8.55
N VAL A 283 -7.84 -4.92 -8.69
CA VAL A 283 -6.67 -4.26 -8.08
C VAL A 283 -6.74 -4.31 -6.55
N LEU A 284 -7.87 -3.92 -5.95
CA LEU A 284 -8.05 -3.95 -4.50
C LEU A 284 -7.98 -5.37 -3.94
N LEU A 285 -8.62 -6.34 -4.60
CA LEU A 285 -8.55 -7.75 -4.20
C LEU A 285 -7.11 -8.28 -4.29
N THR A 286 -6.33 -7.85 -5.28
CA THR A 286 -4.90 -8.23 -5.39
C THR A 286 -4.11 -7.65 -4.22
N ALA A 287 -4.23 -6.36 -3.94
CA ALA A 287 -3.53 -5.71 -2.83
C ALA A 287 -3.87 -6.34 -1.48
N PHE A 288 -5.15 -6.54 -1.20
CA PHE A 288 -5.60 -7.11 0.07
C PHE A 288 -5.22 -8.59 0.19
N THR A 289 -5.26 -9.36 -0.91
CA THR A 289 -4.75 -10.75 -0.90
C THR A 289 -3.25 -10.75 -0.59
N ALA A 290 -2.44 -9.92 -1.27
CA ALA A 290 -1.01 -9.82 -1.02
C ALA A 290 -0.68 -9.47 0.44
N LEU A 291 -1.47 -8.58 1.06
CA LEU A 291 -1.28 -8.17 2.45
C LEU A 291 -1.69 -9.28 3.43
N LEU A 292 -2.77 -10.01 3.14
CA LEU A 292 -3.21 -11.12 3.99
C LEU A 292 -2.20 -12.27 3.98
N VAL A 293 -1.67 -12.61 2.80
CA VAL A 293 -0.87 -13.83 2.59
C VAL A 293 0.65 -13.62 2.60
N SER A 294 1.09 -12.38 2.86
CA SER A 294 2.49 -12.12 3.15
C SER A 294 2.80 -12.63 4.57
N PRO A 295 3.92 -13.34 4.80
CA PRO A 295 4.29 -13.80 6.14
C PRO A 295 4.31 -12.66 7.18
N ILE A 296 4.76 -11.49 6.71
CA ILE A 296 4.73 -10.25 7.47
C ILE A 296 4.08 -9.16 6.63
N SER A 297 2.99 -8.59 7.17
CA SER A 297 2.36 -7.37 6.69
C SER A 297 2.24 -6.40 7.84
N TRP A 298 3.28 -5.60 8.06
CA TRP A 298 3.24 -4.53 9.05
C TRP A 298 2.05 -3.60 8.80
N SER A 299 1.50 -3.00 9.86
CA SER A 299 0.31 -2.12 9.77
C SER A 299 0.44 -1.06 8.67
N HIS A 300 1.62 -0.45 8.55
CA HIS A 300 1.97 0.55 7.54
C HIS A 300 2.07 0.03 6.09
N HIS A 301 1.97 -1.28 5.83
CA HIS A 301 1.81 -1.84 4.49
C HIS A 301 0.38 -1.62 3.95
N TRP A 302 -0.60 -1.43 4.83
CA TRP A 302 -2.03 -1.34 4.51
C TRP A 302 -2.49 0.04 4.00
N VAL A 303 -1.59 0.84 3.39
CA VAL A 303 -1.93 2.14 2.75
C VAL A 303 -2.96 2.01 1.61
N TRP A 304 -3.24 0.78 1.18
CA TRP A 304 -4.32 0.40 0.26
C TRP A 304 -5.73 0.65 0.82
N CYS A 305 -5.86 1.00 2.10
CA CYS A 305 -7.10 1.54 2.65
C CYS A 305 -7.58 2.80 1.90
N VAL A 306 -6.65 3.65 1.44
CA VAL A 306 -6.96 4.90 0.71
C VAL A 306 -7.69 4.62 -0.60
N PRO A 307 -7.17 3.78 -1.53
CA PRO A 307 -7.90 3.42 -2.74
C PRO A 307 -9.19 2.63 -2.47
N LEU A 308 -9.26 1.80 -1.41
CA LEU A 308 -10.50 1.10 -1.04
C LEU A 308 -11.61 2.09 -0.68
N VAL A 309 -11.33 3.05 0.21
CA VAL A 309 -12.28 4.09 0.59
C VAL A 309 -12.72 4.92 -0.62
N ALA A 310 -11.79 5.30 -1.50
CA ALA A 310 -12.11 6.04 -2.72
C ALA A 310 -13.08 5.26 -3.63
N VAL A 311 -12.86 3.97 -3.85
CA VAL A 311 -13.74 3.11 -4.65
C VAL A 311 -15.11 2.94 -3.99
N LEU A 312 -15.17 2.70 -2.68
CA LEU A 312 -16.42 2.56 -1.94
C LEU A 312 -17.26 3.84 -2.01
N LEU A 313 -16.65 5.02 -1.83
CA LEU A 313 -17.32 6.31 -1.96
C LEU A 313 -17.81 6.56 -3.38
N ALA A 314 -17.00 6.23 -4.39
CA ALA A 314 -17.38 6.39 -5.79
C ALA A 314 -18.55 5.49 -6.20
N GLU A 315 -18.72 4.34 -5.54
CA GLU A 315 -19.87 3.43 -5.71
C GLU A 315 -21.06 3.78 -4.81
N GLY A 316 -21.00 4.88 -4.04
CA GLY A 316 -22.09 5.28 -3.13
C GLY A 316 -22.21 4.41 -1.88
N ARG A 317 -21.26 3.51 -1.61
CA ARG A 317 -21.23 2.60 -0.45
C ARG A 317 -20.72 3.33 0.80
N ARG A 318 -21.37 4.43 1.17
CA ARG A 318 -20.94 5.36 2.24
C ARG A 318 -20.75 4.67 3.59
N GLY A 319 -21.65 3.76 3.97
CA GLY A 319 -21.52 3.01 5.22
C GLY A 319 -20.27 2.12 5.25
N ALA A 320 -19.99 1.40 4.17
CA ALA A 320 -18.78 0.58 4.06
C ALA A 320 -17.51 1.44 4.03
N ALA A 321 -17.54 2.60 3.37
CA ALA A 321 -16.44 3.56 3.38
C ALA A 321 -16.19 4.10 4.80
N ALA A 322 -17.23 4.47 5.53
CA ALA A 322 -17.14 4.95 6.91
C ALA A 322 -16.58 3.87 7.85
N LEU A 323 -17.07 2.64 7.75
CA LEU A 323 -16.57 1.51 8.52
C LEU A 323 -15.11 1.19 8.21
N THR A 324 -14.73 1.23 6.92
CA THR A 324 -13.34 1.05 6.49
C THR A 324 -12.46 2.16 7.08
N SER A 325 -12.87 3.42 6.95
CA SER A 325 -12.13 4.55 7.53
C SER A 325 -12.00 4.41 9.04
N LEU A 326 -13.08 4.06 9.75
CA LEU A 326 -13.07 3.84 11.19
C LEU A 326 -12.11 2.71 11.59
N CYS A 327 -12.10 1.59 10.87
CA CYS A 327 -11.17 0.49 11.10
C CYS A 327 -9.70 0.95 11.06
N PHE A 328 -9.36 1.82 10.10
CA PHE A 328 -8.00 2.34 9.96
C PHE A 328 -7.69 3.58 10.81
N THR A 329 -8.68 4.32 11.33
CA THR A 329 -8.44 5.49 12.20
C THR A 329 -8.57 5.18 13.69
N ALA A 330 -9.32 4.14 14.07
CA ALA A 330 -9.53 3.76 15.47
C ALA A 330 -8.26 3.25 16.17
N ARG A 331 -7.25 2.79 15.40
CA ARG A 331 -5.93 2.37 15.92
C ARG A 331 -6.04 1.29 17.01
N THR A 332 -7.02 0.40 16.91
CA THR A 332 -7.34 -0.59 17.96
C THR A 332 -6.16 -1.50 18.30
N LEU A 333 -5.30 -1.80 17.32
CA LEU A 333 -4.10 -2.63 17.53
C LEU A 333 -3.04 -1.96 18.43
N TRP A 334 -3.12 -0.64 18.62
CA TRP A 334 -2.28 0.12 19.55
C TRP A 334 -2.93 0.28 20.94
N LEU A 335 -4.17 -0.17 21.11
CA LEU A 335 -4.90 -0.12 22.38
C LEU A 335 -4.81 -1.45 23.15
N VAL A 336 -4.47 -2.54 22.46
CA VAL A 336 -4.17 -3.83 23.12
C VAL A 336 -2.76 -3.80 23.73
N PRO A 337 -2.48 -4.65 24.73
CA PRO A 337 -1.12 -4.79 25.25
C PRO A 337 -0.12 -5.07 24.11
N HIS A 338 0.82 -4.14 23.92
CA HIS A 338 1.85 -4.14 22.87
C HIS A 338 3.19 -4.46 23.53
N ALA A 339 3.42 -5.75 23.79
CA ALA A 339 4.49 -6.19 24.70
C ALA A 339 5.32 -7.35 24.12
N GLY A 340 5.42 -7.41 22.79
CA GLY A 340 6.33 -8.30 22.08
C GLY A 340 5.89 -9.76 22.20
N GLU A 341 6.64 -10.56 22.97
CA GLU A 341 6.29 -11.99 23.20
C GLU A 341 4.96 -12.18 23.91
N LEU A 342 4.55 -11.22 24.75
CA LEU A 342 3.26 -11.29 25.44
C LEU A 342 2.06 -11.12 24.49
N ASP A 343 2.28 -10.68 23.25
CA ASP A 343 1.23 -10.57 22.23
C ASP A 343 0.66 -11.96 21.87
N LEU A 344 1.43 -13.05 22.05
CA LEU A 344 0.94 -14.43 21.94
C LEU A 344 -0.06 -14.81 23.03
N ARG A 345 -0.08 -14.08 24.15
CA ARG A 345 -0.94 -14.37 25.30
C ARG A 345 -2.20 -13.51 25.33
N LEU A 346 -2.44 -12.70 24.29
CA LEU A 346 -3.65 -11.88 24.19
C LEU A 346 -4.90 -12.78 24.28
N PRO A 347 -5.87 -12.45 25.14
CA PRO A 347 -7.11 -13.21 25.25
C PRO A 347 -7.89 -13.14 23.93
N TRP A 348 -8.67 -14.17 23.64
CA TRP A 348 -9.36 -14.33 22.35
C TRP A 348 -10.23 -13.11 21.97
N TRP A 349 -10.83 -12.41 22.95
CA TRP A 349 -11.67 -11.24 22.74
C TRP A 349 -10.88 -9.98 22.33
N GLN A 350 -9.58 -9.92 22.60
CA GLN A 350 -8.70 -8.84 22.13
C GLN A 350 -8.19 -9.07 20.70
N GLN A 351 -8.24 -10.30 20.19
CA GLN A 351 -7.71 -10.64 18.85
C GLN A 351 -8.36 -9.84 17.71
N PRO A 352 -9.68 -9.56 17.72
CA PRO A 352 -10.29 -8.66 16.73
C PRO A 352 -9.75 -7.22 16.79
N LEU A 353 -9.41 -6.73 17.98
CA LEU A 353 -8.82 -5.41 18.17
C LEU A 353 -7.34 -5.39 17.77
N ALA A 354 -6.63 -6.51 17.97
CA ALA A 354 -5.24 -6.70 17.60
C ALA A 354 -5.03 -6.96 16.10
N SER A 355 -6.03 -7.49 15.38
CA SER A 355 -5.91 -7.85 13.96
C SER A 355 -7.03 -7.24 13.07
N PRO A 356 -7.39 -5.95 13.22
CA PRO A 356 -8.54 -5.36 12.57
C PRO A 356 -8.42 -5.37 11.04
N TYR A 357 -7.20 -5.28 10.49
CA TYR A 357 -6.99 -5.18 9.04
C TYR A 357 -7.13 -6.53 8.37
N VAL A 358 -6.65 -7.59 9.06
CA VAL A 358 -6.84 -8.97 8.62
C VAL A 358 -8.34 -9.29 8.53
N LEU A 359 -9.11 -8.95 9.57
CA LEU A 359 -10.55 -9.17 9.58
C LEU A 359 -11.27 -8.39 8.48
N LEU A 360 -10.90 -7.11 8.27
CA LEU A 360 -11.46 -6.32 7.18
C LEU A 360 -11.11 -6.91 5.80
N GLY A 361 -9.87 -7.38 5.61
CA GLY A 361 -9.44 -8.01 4.36
C GLY A 361 -10.19 -9.30 4.08
N LEU A 362 -10.35 -10.17 5.08
CA LEU A 362 -11.15 -11.40 4.96
C LEU A 362 -12.62 -11.07 4.66
N ALA A 363 -13.20 -10.09 5.35
CA ALA A 363 -14.56 -9.63 5.09
C ALA A 363 -14.72 -9.07 3.67
N LEU A 364 -13.71 -8.37 3.15
CA LEU A 364 -13.69 -7.87 1.78
C LEU A 364 -13.67 -9.01 0.75
N LEU A 365 -12.82 -10.02 0.95
CA LEU A 365 -12.77 -11.20 0.08
C LEU A 365 -14.10 -11.97 0.13
N ALA A 366 -14.65 -12.20 1.32
CA ALA A 366 -15.94 -12.87 1.51
C ALA A 366 -17.07 -12.09 0.82
N ALA A 367 -17.14 -10.76 0.99
CA ALA A 367 -18.13 -9.93 0.33
C ALA A 367 -18.00 -9.93 -1.19
N ALA A 368 -16.79 -10.09 -1.73
CA ALA A 368 -16.56 -10.20 -3.17
C ALA A 368 -16.93 -11.59 -3.73
N ALA A 369 -16.95 -12.64 -2.90
CA ALA A 369 -17.36 -13.99 -3.26
C ALA A 369 -18.88 -14.18 -3.32
N LEU A 370 -19.65 -13.36 -2.59
CA LEU A 370 -21.10 -13.46 -2.58
C LEU A 370 -21.71 -13.18 -3.97
N PRO A 371 -22.69 -13.98 -4.41
CA PRO A 371 -23.41 -13.73 -5.66
C PRO A 371 -24.00 -12.32 -5.66
N ARG A 372 -23.74 -11.56 -6.72
CA ARG A 372 -24.45 -10.29 -6.91
C ARG A 372 -25.90 -10.61 -7.23
N ARG A 373 -26.83 -10.15 -6.40
CA ARG A 373 -28.25 -10.17 -6.75
C ARG A 373 -28.42 -9.45 -8.10
N PRO A 374 -29.09 -10.04 -9.10
CA PRO A 374 -29.44 -9.33 -10.31
C PRO A 374 -30.41 -8.21 -9.94
N GLY A 375 -29.91 -6.98 -9.84
CA GLY A 375 -30.67 -5.84 -9.33
C GLY A 375 -30.23 -4.54 -9.96
N ARG A 376 -31.06 -4.07 -10.91
CA ARG A 376 -31.07 -2.77 -11.62
C ARG A 376 -29.69 -2.15 -11.84
N THR A 377 -29.11 -2.44 -12.99
CA THR A 377 -28.22 -1.50 -13.69
C THR A 377 -28.95 -0.17 -13.86
N ARG A 378 -28.75 0.74 -12.91
CA ARG A 378 -29.02 2.16 -13.11
C ARG A 378 -27.83 2.68 -13.93
N ASP A 379 -28.17 3.08 -15.16
CA ASP A 379 -27.42 3.92 -16.09
C ASP A 379 -26.11 3.35 -16.65
N ASP A 380 -26.25 2.46 -17.63
CA ASP A 380 -25.42 2.63 -18.82
C ASP A 380 -25.99 3.84 -19.59
N PRO A 381 -25.16 4.82 -20.02
CA PRO A 381 -25.65 5.88 -20.89
C PRO A 381 -26.15 5.23 -22.18
N VAL A 382 -27.44 5.37 -22.46
CA VAL A 382 -28.01 5.10 -23.78
C VAL A 382 -27.14 5.86 -24.79
N PRO A 383 -26.64 5.21 -25.86
CA PRO A 383 -25.96 5.93 -26.92
C PRO A 383 -26.94 6.97 -27.47
N VAL A 384 -26.66 8.25 -27.24
CA VAL A 384 -27.36 9.33 -27.92
C VAL A 384 -27.08 9.12 -29.41
N SER A 385 -28.07 8.61 -30.12
CA SER A 385 -28.05 8.54 -31.57
C SER A 385 -28.08 9.98 -32.06
N LEU A 386 -26.92 10.50 -32.48
CA LEU A 386 -26.88 11.79 -33.14
C LEU A 386 -27.69 11.69 -34.44
N PRO A 387 -28.58 12.66 -34.74
CA PRO A 387 -29.25 12.68 -36.02
C PRO A 387 -28.22 12.75 -37.16
N PRO A 388 -28.47 12.12 -38.31
CA PRO A 388 -27.57 12.16 -39.44
C PRO A 388 -27.31 13.62 -39.88
N PRO A 389 -26.08 13.94 -40.33
CA PRO A 389 -25.75 15.30 -40.74
C PRO A 389 -26.65 15.72 -41.90
N ALA A 390 -27.24 16.92 -41.80
CA ALA A 390 -28.03 17.53 -42.85
C ALA A 390 -27.21 17.59 -44.14
N ALA A 391 -27.80 17.10 -45.24
CA ALA A 391 -27.19 17.13 -46.56
C ALA A 391 -26.84 18.58 -46.92
N ARG A 392 -25.57 18.82 -47.29
CA ARG A 392 -25.16 20.11 -47.86
C ARG A 392 -25.90 20.32 -49.19
N PRO A 393 -26.46 21.51 -49.45
CA PRO A 393 -26.97 21.82 -50.78
C PRO A 393 -25.81 21.78 -51.77
N ARG A 394 -26.00 21.07 -52.88
CA ARG A 394 -25.08 21.07 -54.01
C ARG A 394 -25.23 22.39 -54.79
N PRO A 395 -24.14 22.90 -55.39
CA PRO A 395 -24.16 24.15 -56.17
C PRO A 395 -25.03 24.05 -57.42
#